data_AF-A0A972W628-F1
#
_entry.id   AF-A0A972W628-F1
#
_cell.length_a   1.000
_cell.length_b   1.000
_cell.length_c   1.000
_cell.angle_alpha   90.00
_cell.angle_beta   90.00
_cell.angle_gamma   90.00
#
_symmetry.space_group_name_H-M   'P 1'
#
loop_
_entity.id
_entity.type
_entity.pdbx_description
1 polymer ?
#
loop_
_entity_poly.entity_id
_entity_poly.type
_entity_poly.pdbx_seq_one_letter_code
_entity_poly.pdbx_strand_id
1 'polypeptide(L)'
;METRIKKILIGSIAAILCSGVLIYAIESHRSLYQILLGFIVFVIPFALLSAFFSKTGSFILVFISIMIGFIVTKYSYNDFWLGIVLAAIIGGAIYFYITIPAIKTMNEYKPFSPNDYKEKAKKFHDNK
;
A
#
# COMPACT_ATOMS: atom_id res chain seq x y z
N MET A 1 7.26 22.01 -9.23
CA MET A 1 8.01 22.22 -7.96
C MET A 1 7.16 21.79 -6.76
N GLU A 2 5.89 22.20 -6.70
CA GLU A 2 4.93 21.85 -5.65
C GLU A 2 4.76 20.33 -5.39
N THR A 3 4.76 19.50 -6.44
CA THR A 3 4.63 18.04 -6.33
C THR A 3 5.84 17.36 -5.71
N ARG A 4 7.06 17.91 -5.85
CA ARG A 4 8.26 17.35 -5.20
C ARG A 4 8.27 17.67 -3.71
N ILE A 5 7.87 18.89 -3.34
CA ILE A 5 7.80 19.32 -1.94
C ILE A 5 6.77 18.48 -1.18
N LYS A 6 5.59 18.22 -1.77
CA LYS A 6 4.57 17.33 -1.17
C LYS A 6 5.10 15.90 -0.94
N LYS A 7 5.89 15.36 -1.87
CA LYS A 7 6.53 14.04 -1.74
C LYS A 7 7.64 14.01 -0.67
N ILE A 8 8.41 15.08 -0.54
CA ILE A 8 9.40 15.16 0.53
C ILE A 8 8.69 15.26 1.88
N LEU A 9 7.65 16.09 1.98
CA LEU A 9 6.90 16.32 3.22
C LEU A 9 6.25 15.05 3.76
N ILE A 10 5.49 14.31 2.94
CA ILE A 10 4.83 13.07 3.37
C ILE A 10 5.89 12.00 3.74
N GLY A 11 7.03 11.96 3.04
CA GLY A 11 8.14 11.06 3.39
C GLY A 11 8.77 11.41 4.75
N SER A 12 9.01 12.69 5.00
CA SER A 12 9.54 13.17 6.28
C SER A 12 8.57 12.91 7.43
N ILE A 13 7.25 13.14 7.23
CA ILE A 13 6.23 12.84 8.24
C ILE A 13 6.22 11.33 8.55
N ALA A 14 6.24 10.47 7.52
CA ALA A 14 6.28 9.03 7.71
C ALA A 14 7.54 8.59 8.48
N ALA A 15 8.71 9.17 8.18
CA ALA A 15 9.95 8.89 8.89
C ALA A 15 9.84 9.29 10.38
N ILE A 16 9.35 10.49 10.69
CA ILE A 16 9.16 10.96 12.06
C ILE A 16 8.22 10.02 12.84
N LEU A 17 7.09 9.62 12.23
CA LEU A 17 6.14 8.70 12.86
C LEU A 17 6.76 7.31 13.09
N CYS A 18 7.50 6.77 12.13
CA CYS A 18 8.20 5.49 12.28
C CYS A 18 9.23 5.54 13.40
N SER A 19 10.06 6.59 13.42
CA SER A 19 11.04 6.81 14.49
C SER A 19 10.36 6.94 15.85
N GLY A 20 9.24 7.67 15.93
CA GLY A 20 8.47 7.82 17.17
C GLY A 20 7.94 6.48 17.71
N VAL A 21 7.39 5.62 16.84
CA VAL A 21 6.92 4.27 17.22
C VAL A 21 8.08 3.40 17.73
N LEU A 22 9.23 3.44 17.05
CA LEU A 22 10.40 2.66 17.46
C LEU A 22 11.02 3.14 18.77
N ILE A 23 11.15 4.46 18.95
CA ILE A 23 11.63 5.05 20.21
C ILE A 23 10.69 4.67 21.34
N TYR A 24 9.37 4.85 21.17
CA TYR A 24 8.39 4.44 22.16
C TYR A 24 8.50 2.96 22.53
N ALA A 25 8.69 2.08 21.53
CA ALA A 25 8.84 0.66 21.76
C ALA A 25 10.09 0.33 22.57
N ILE A 26 11.22 0.97 22.27
CA ILE A 26 12.48 0.78 22.99
C ILE A 26 12.35 1.26 24.45
N GLU A 27 11.85 2.47 24.66
CA GLU A 27 11.70 3.06 26.00
C GLU A 27 10.70 2.29 26.87
N SER A 28 9.67 1.70 26.25
CA SER A 28 8.65 0.91 26.96
C SER A 28 9.02 -0.57 27.10
N HIS A 29 10.27 -0.95 26.79
CA HIS A 29 10.75 -2.35 26.81
C HIS A 29 9.87 -3.33 26.03
N ARG A 30 9.30 -2.88 24.91
CA ARG A 30 8.43 -3.67 24.04
C ARG A 30 9.26 -4.65 23.21
N SER A 31 8.65 -5.77 22.85
CA SER A 31 9.30 -6.79 22.03
C SER A 31 9.46 -6.33 20.58
N LEU A 32 10.67 -5.90 20.22
CA LEU A 32 11.02 -5.53 18.85
C LEU A 32 10.79 -6.68 17.85
N TYR A 33 10.91 -7.93 18.30
CA TYR A 33 10.65 -9.10 17.47
C TYR A 33 9.17 -9.23 17.09
N GLN A 34 8.26 -9.03 18.05
CA GLN A 34 6.82 -9.05 17.76
C GLN A 34 6.42 -7.90 16.83
N ILE A 35 7.02 -6.72 17.01
CA ILE A 35 6.84 -5.56 16.13
C ILE A 35 7.31 -5.89 14.72
N LEU A 36 8.49 -6.50 14.57
CA LEU A 36 9.03 -6.89 13.27
C LEU A 36 8.13 -7.92 12.56
N LEU A 37 7.60 -8.91 13.28
CA LEU A 37 6.67 -9.88 12.72
C LEU A 37 5.38 -9.21 12.25
N GLY A 38 4.79 -8.32 13.06
CA GLY A 38 3.62 -7.54 12.67
C GLY A 38 3.87 -6.70 11.43
N PHE A 39 5.04 -6.09 11.35
CA PHE A 39 5.45 -5.29 10.22
C PHE A 39 5.55 -6.11 8.92
N ILE A 40 6.32 -7.20 8.93
CA ILE A 40 6.56 -8.02 7.72
C ILE A 40 5.26 -8.61 7.18
N VAL A 41 4.37 -9.05 8.07
CA VAL A 41 3.10 -9.68 7.67
C VAL A 41 2.15 -8.67 7.00
N PHE A 42 2.11 -7.42 7.48
CA PHE A 42 1.14 -6.43 7.01
C PHE A 42 1.68 -5.40 6.02
N VAL A 43 3.00 -5.24 5.86
CA VAL A 43 3.57 -4.25 4.93
C VAL A 43 3.16 -4.51 3.49
N ILE A 44 3.10 -5.78 3.07
CA ILE A 44 2.67 -6.17 1.72
C ILE A 44 1.17 -5.87 1.52
N PRO A 45 0.25 -6.33 2.41
CA PRO A 45 -1.15 -5.93 2.38
C PRO A 45 -1.38 -4.43 2.27
N PHE A 46 -0.65 -3.61 3.02
CA PHE A 46 -0.79 -2.15 2.97
C PHE A 46 -0.19 -1.54 1.69
N ALA A 47 0.98 -1.98 1.25
CA ALA A 47 1.62 -1.47 0.03
C ALA A 47 0.84 -1.82 -1.25
N LEU A 48 0.20 -2.99 -1.25
CA LEU A 48 -0.57 -3.53 -2.37
C LEU A 48 -2.08 -3.49 -2.14
N LEU A 49 -2.59 -2.55 -1.35
CA LEU A 49 -4.01 -2.48 -1.00
C LEU A 49 -4.93 -2.52 -2.25
N SER A 50 -4.48 -1.92 -3.36
CA SER A 50 -5.21 -1.95 -4.63
C SER A 50 -5.45 -3.35 -5.20
N ALA A 51 -4.52 -4.29 -4.99
CA ALA A 51 -4.64 -5.67 -5.47
C ALA A 51 -5.75 -6.44 -4.73
N PHE A 52 -6.13 -5.98 -3.54
CA PHE A 52 -7.17 -6.59 -2.71
C PHE A 52 -8.57 -6.00 -2.95
N PHE A 53 -8.76 -5.07 -3.90
CA PHE A 53 -10.10 -4.54 -4.25
C PHE A 53 -11.00 -5.53 -5.01
N SER A 54 -10.49 -6.69 -5.41
CA SER A 54 -11.34 -7.76 -5.96
C SER A 54 -12.18 -8.42 -4.85
N LYS A 55 -13.36 -8.94 -5.20
CA LYS A 55 -14.25 -9.65 -4.24
C LYS A 55 -13.52 -10.79 -3.51
N THR A 56 -12.68 -11.53 -4.24
CA THR A 56 -11.90 -12.64 -3.69
C THR A 56 -10.73 -12.15 -2.85
N GLY A 57 -10.02 -11.11 -3.30
CA GLY A 57 -8.90 -10.53 -2.57
C GLY A 57 -9.31 -9.92 -1.22
N SER A 58 -10.42 -9.18 -1.19
CA SER A 58 -10.93 -8.58 0.05
C SER A 58 -11.37 -9.63 1.07
N PHE A 59 -12.01 -10.72 0.62
CA PHE A 59 -12.35 -11.86 1.48
C PHE A 59 -11.11 -12.49 2.09
N ILE A 60 -10.09 -12.80 1.28
CA ILE A 60 -8.84 -13.41 1.74
C ILE A 60 -8.13 -12.51 2.75
N LEU A 61 -8.04 -11.20 2.46
CA LEU A 61 -7.41 -10.22 3.33
C LEU A 61 -8.09 -10.16 4.71
N VAL A 62 -9.42 -10.05 4.72
CA VAL A 62 -10.21 -9.98 5.97
C VAL A 62 -10.09 -11.29 6.74
N PHE A 63 -10.22 -12.43 6.07
CA PHE A 63 -10.10 -13.75 6.70
C PHE A 63 -8.73 -13.93 7.37
N ILE A 64 -7.64 -13.66 6.64
CA ILE A 64 -6.27 -13.74 7.18
C ILE A 64 -6.10 -12.76 8.35
N SER A 65 -6.61 -11.53 8.24
CA SER A 65 -6.53 -10.53 9.30
C SER A 65 -7.23 -10.98 10.59
N ILE A 66 -8.42 -11.59 10.48
CA ILE A 66 -9.16 -12.13 11.63
C ILE A 66 -8.38 -13.30 12.25
N MET A 67 -7.85 -14.24 11.45
CA MET A 67 -7.07 -15.36 11.96
C MET A 67 -5.79 -14.90 12.68
N ILE A 68 -5.07 -13.93 12.12
CA ILE A 68 -3.90 -13.35 12.79
C ILE A 68 -4.32 -12.63 14.08
N GLY A 69 -5.40 -11.85 14.05
CA GLY A 69 -5.92 -11.18 15.26
C GLY A 69 -6.26 -12.18 16.38
N PHE A 70 -6.84 -13.33 16.03
CA PHE A 70 -7.09 -14.40 16.98
C PHE A 70 -5.79 -14.99 17.56
N ILE A 71 -4.78 -15.26 16.73
CA ILE A 71 -3.48 -15.79 17.18
C ILE A 71 -2.80 -14.77 18.11
N VAL A 72 -2.74 -13.51 17.71
CA VAL A 72 -2.12 -12.43 18.47
C VAL A 72 -2.75 -12.29 19.86
N THR A 73 -4.08 -12.31 19.93
CA THR A 73 -4.80 -12.23 21.21
C THR A 73 -4.63 -13.50 22.05
N LYS A 74 -4.70 -14.68 21.44
CA LYS A 74 -4.57 -15.97 22.13
C LYS A 74 -3.20 -16.19 22.77
N TYR A 75 -2.13 -15.76 22.10
CA TYR A 75 -0.75 -15.90 22.56
C TYR A 75 -0.20 -14.64 23.23
N SER A 76 -1.05 -13.62 23.45
CA SER A 76 -0.68 -12.35 24.12
C SER A 76 0.47 -11.61 23.44
N TYR A 77 0.56 -11.66 22.11
CA TYR A 77 1.55 -10.92 21.31
C TYR A 77 1.15 -9.45 21.15
N ASN A 78 0.95 -8.73 22.25
CA ASN A 78 0.38 -7.38 22.24
C ASN A 78 1.22 -6.36 21.45
N ASP A 79 2.54 -6.56 21.36
CA ASP A 79 3.43 -5.62 20.68
C ASP A 79 3.37 -5.79 19.14
N PHE A 80 2.75 -6.87 18.65
CA PHE A 80 2.47 -7.08 17.23
C PHE A 80 1.67 -5.95 16.60
N TRP A 81 0.76 -5.33 17.38
CA TRP A 81 -0.05 -4.20 16.92
C TRP A 81 0.79 -2.97 16.55
N LEU A 82 1.89 -2.72 17.26
CA LEU A 82 2.82 -1.64 16.91
C LEU A 82 3.50 -1.94 15.56
N GLY A 83 3.75 -3.21 15.26
CA GLY A 83 4.22 -3.67 13.95
C GLY A 83 3.23 -3.37 12.83
N ILE A 84 1.94 -3.62 13.07
CA ILE A 84 0.87 -3.29 12.12
C ILE A 84 0.80 -1.77 11.88
N VAL A 85 0.91 -0.96 12.94
CA VAL A 85 0.95 0.51 12.82
C VAL A 85 2.13 0.95 11.95
N LEU A 86 3.32 0.38 12.17
CA LEU A 86 4.49 0.66 11.36
C LEU A 86 4.30 0.26 9.89
N ALA A 87 3.68 -0.89 9.65
CA ALA A 87 3.34 -1.37 8.31
C ALA A 87 2.32 -0.45 7.61
N ALA A 88 1.34 0.08 8.34
CA ALA A 88 0.37 1.02 7.80
C ALA A 88 1.02 2.34 7.39
N ILE A 89 1.95 2.87 8.20
CA ILE A 89 2.67 4.12 7.89
C ILE A 89 3.55 3.93 6.65
N ILE A 90 4.39 2.90 6.63
CA ILE A 90 5.34 2.66 5.54
C ILE A 90 4.62 2.17 4.28
N GLY A 91 3.77 1.15 4.42
CA GLY A 91 2.99 0.59 3.31
C GLY A 91 2.02 1.61 2.71
N GLY A 92 1.39 2.45 3.54
CA GLY A 92 0.55 3.55 3.09
C GLY A 92 1.32 4.63 2.33
N ALA A 93 2.52 4.99 2.81
CA ALA A 93 3.39 5.91 2.08
C ALA A 93 3.83 5.32 0.72
N ILE A 94 4.21 4.04 0.68
CA ILE A 94 4.53 3.30 -0.56
C ILE A 94 3.33 3.32 -1.52
N TYR A 95 2.15 2.99 -1.02
CA TYR A 95 0.92 2.98 -1.81
C TYR A 95 0.66 4.34 -2.46
N PHE A 96 0.83 5.43 -1.70
CA PHE A 96 0.64 6.79 -2.21
C PHE A 96 1.66 7.18 -3.29
N TYR A 97 2.91 6.76 -3.16
CA TYR A 97 3.99 7.18 -4.07
C TYR A 97 4.22 6.30 -5.28
N ILE A 98 3.97 5.00 -5.17
CA ILE A 98 4.31 4.01 -6.20
C ILE A 98 3.03 3.48 -6.82
N THR A 99 2.10 3.01 -6.00
CA THR A 99 0.93 2.27 -6.47
C THR A 99 -0.10 3.18 -7.13
N ILE A 100 -0.46 4.32 -6.53
CA ILE A 100 -1.43 5.26 -7.12
C ILE A 100 -0.97 5.80 -8.48
N PRO A 101 0.27 6.31 -8.64
CA PRO A 101 0.75 6.76 -9.94
C PRO A 101 0.79 5.65 -10.97
N ALA A 102 1.23 4.44 -10.60
CA ALA A 102 1.30 3.30 -11.51
C ALA A 102 -0.08 2.90 -12.04
N ILE A 103 -1.12 2.88 -11.18
CA ILE A 103 -2.51 2.61 -11.59
C ILE A 103 -3.01 3.70 -12.52
N LYS A 104 -2.73 4.97 -12.22
CA LYS A 104 -3.12 6.09 -13.07
C LYS A 104 -2.51 5.95 -14.46
N THR A 105 -1.23 5.63 -14.55
CA THR A 105 -0.55 5.43 -15.83
C THR A 105 -1.10 4.22 -16.59
N MET A 106 -1.38 3.10 -15.92
CA MET A 106 -1.99 1.92 -16.55
C MET A 106 -3.38 2.20 -17.13
N ASN A 107 -4.21 3.00 -16.44
CA ASN A 107 -5.53 3.39 -16.96
C ASN A 107 -5.46 4.39 -18.13
N GLU A 108 -4.40 5.18 -18.22
CA GLU A 108 -4.17 6.11 -19.35
C GLU A 108 -3.64 5.38 -20.59
N TYR A 109 -2.94 4.26 -20.43
CA TYR A 109 -2.58 3.37 -21.53
C TYR A 109 -3.83 2.62 -22.03
N LYS A 110 -4.57 3.24 -22.97
CA LYS A 110 -5.53 2.49 -23.79
C LYS A 110 -4.74 1.48 -24.64
N PRO A 111 -4.92 0.15 -24.45
CA PRO A 111 -4.30 -0.82 -25.33
C PRO A 111 -4.78 -0.55 -26.75
N PHE A 112 -3.86 -0.63 -27.71
CA PHE A 112 -4.16 -0.38 -29.12
C PHE A 112 -5.30 -1.31 -29.58
N SER A 113 -6.47 -0.73 -29.86
CA SER A 113 -7.63 -1.48 -30.33
C SER A 113 -7.61 -1.54 -31.86
N PRO A 114 -7.75 -2.74 -32.47
CA PRO A 114 -7.89 -2.87 -33.93
C PRO A 114 -9.05 -2.04 -34.51
N ASN A 115 -10.09 -1.78 -33.71
CA ASN A 115 -11.23 -0.94 -34.12
C ASN A 115 -10.86 0.54 -34.18
N ASP A 116 -10.03 1.03 -33.25
CA ASP A 116 -9.54 2.41 -33.25
C ASP A 116 -8.66 2.69 -34.48
N TYR A 117 -7.91 1.68 -34.95
CA TYR A 117 -7.13 1.77 -36.19
C TYR A 117 -8.02 1.90 -37.42
N LYS A 118 -9.05 1.04 -37.53
CA LYS A 118 -10.01 1.08 -38.64
C LYS A 118 -10.74 2.41 -38.70
N GLU A 119 -11.14 2.96 -37.56
CA GLU A 119 -11.85 4.24 -37.50
C GLU A 119 -10.94 5.42 -37.87
N LYS A 120 -9.68 5.43 -37.40
CA LYS A 120 -8.69 6.45 -37.81
C LYS A 120 -8.34 6.37 -39.29
N ALA A 121 -8.15 5.16 -39.83
CA ALA A 121 -7.87 4.97 -41.25
C ALA A 121 -9.03 5.47 -42.12
N LYS A 122 -10.28 5.21 -41.72
CA LYS A 122 -11.47 5.69 -42.41
C LYS A 122 -11.55 7.23 -42.39
N LYS A 123 -11.35 7.87 -41.24
CA LYS A 123 -11.30 9.35 -41.13
C LYS A 123 -10.17 9.98 -41.96
N PHE A 124 -9.05 9.28 -42.15
CA PHE A 124 -7.95 9.75 -42.98
C PHE A 124 -8.26 9.66 -44.48
N HIS A 125 -9.03 8.66 -44.89
CA HIS A 125 -9.53 8.52 -46.25
C HIS A 125 -10.67 9.49 -46.57
N ASP A 126 -11.59 9.74 -45.63
CA ASP A 126 -12.76 10.62 -45.84
C ASP A 126 -12.39 12.13 -45.85
N ASN A 127 -11.25 12.52 -45.27
CA ASN A 127 -10.76 13.91 -45.23
C ASN A 127 -9.78 14.26 -46.37
N LYS A 128 -9.68 13.41 -47.40
CA LYS A 128 -8.77 13.58 -48.53
C LYS A 128 -9.56 13.69 -49.83
#